data_AF-A0A9E0CW44-F1
#
_entry.id   AF-A0A9E0CW44-F1
#
_cell.length_a   1.000
_cell.length_b   1.000
_cell.length_c   1.000
_cell.angle_alpha   90.00
_cell.angle_beta   90.00
_cell.angle_gamma   90.00
#
_symmetry.space_group_name_H-M   'P 1'
#
loop_
_entity.id
_entity.type
_entity.pdbx_description
1 polymer ?
#
loop_
_entity_poly.entity_id
_entity_poly.type
_entity_poly.pdbx_seq_one_letter_code
_entity_poly.pdbx_strand_id
1 'polypeptide(L)'
;MQSRRKIMNSKGKGIITAVIVVLIALAAFCGFGYISQRMTASEGITYLDKKEYQKAYEQFDHAAGKFTLIFTKQKKDVLFYEGEALYQMGEYGKAIEIYDELIDHGESRAYSLKAYCLAQQKKLNKAIDVCDQGIKEHPDDGEI
;
A
#
# COMPACT_ATOMS: atom_id res chain seq x y z
N MET A 1 19.83 53.74 -10.24
CA MET A 1 18.99 52.51 -10.19
C MET A 1 18.34 52.42 -8.82
N GLN A 2 17.18 53.07 -8.63
CA GLN A 2 16.46 53.00 -7.34
C GLN A 2 15.50 51.80 -7.34
N SER A 3 15.78 50.90 -6.39
CA SER A 3 15.06 49.67 -6.12
C SER A 3 13.59 49.95 -5.80
N ARG A 4 12.67 49.48 -6.66
CA ARG A 4 11.23 49.41 -6.34
C ARG A 4 11.01 48.36 -5.25
N ARG A 5 11.33 48.67 -3.99
CA ARG A 5 10.79 47.92 -2.85
C ARG A 5 9.29 48.14 -2.84
N LYS A 6 8.54 47.18 -3.35
CA LYS A 6 7.07 47.13 -3.30
C LYS A 6 6.69 47.11 -1.81
N ILE A 7 6.35 48.27 -1.24
CA ILE A 7 5.91 48.39 0.15
C ILE A 7 4.54 47.72 0.23
N MET A 8 4.54 46.46 0.65
CA MET A 8 3.32 45.69 0.85
C MET A 8 2.53 46.31 2.02
N ASN A 9 1.28 46.69 1.77
CA ASN A 9 0.44 47.29 2.81
C ASN A 9 0.19 46.30 3.96
N SER A 10 -0.13 46.81 5.16
CA SER A 10 -0.31 45.99 6.37
C SER A 10 -1.34 44.85 6.19
N LYS A 11 -2.42 45.10 5.43
CA LYS A 11 -3.44 44.10 5.11
C LYS A 11 -2.90 42.97 4.21
N GLY A 12 -2.06 43.30 3.22
CA GLY A 12 -1.41 42.33 2.33
C GLY A 12 -0.36 41.47 3.02
N LYS A 13 0.36 42.03 3.99
CA LYS A 13 1.27 41.25 4.86
C LYS A 13 0.50 40.24 5.71
N GLY A 14 -0.63 40.66 6.31
CA GLY A 14 -1.49 39.76 7.09
C GLY A 14 -2.05 38.58 6.28
N ILE A 15 -2.50 38.84 5.05
CA ILE A 15 -3.02 37.79 4.15
C ILE A 15 -1.93 36.78 3.79
N ILE A 16 -0.72 37.23 3.45
CA ILE A 16 0.38 36.33 3.09
C ILE A 16 0.82 35.47 4.28
N THR A 17 0.91 36.06 5.47
CA THR A 17 1.21 35.29 6.69
C THR A 17 0.14 34.23 6.95
N ALA A 18 -1.15 34.56 6.79
CA ALA A 18 -2.24 33.59 6.95
C ALA A 18 -2.16 32.44 5.94
N VAL A 19 -1.87 32.73 4.67
CA VAL A 19 -1.71 31.70 3.63
C VAL A 19 -0.53 30.76 3.93
N ILE A 20 0.60 31.30 4.40
CA ILE A 20 1.77 30.47 4.77
C ILE A 20 1.44 29.55 5.94
N VAL A 21 0.74 30.04 6.97
CA VAL A 21 0.34 29.22 8.12
C VAL A 21 -0.60 28.09 7.70
N VAL A 22 -1.56 28.37 6.80
CA VAL A 22 -2.46 27.34 6.25
C VAL A 22 -1.67 26.30 5.45
N LEU A 23 -0.72 26.72 4.62
CA LEU A 23 0.12 25.79 3.85
C LEU A 23 0.99 24.91 4.74
N ILE A 24 1.57 25.46 5.82
CA ILE A 24 2.35 24.69 6.80
C ILE A 24 1.45 23.71 7.56
N ALA A 25 0.25 24.14 7.96
CA ALA A 25 -0.71 23.28 8.64
C ALA A 25 -1.18 22.12 7.74
N LEU A 26 -1.43 22.39 6.46
CA LEU A 26 -1.76 21.35 5.47
C LEU A 26 -0.57 20.39 5.26
N ALA A 27 0.65 20.89 5.11
CA ALA A 27 1.84 20.07 4.98
C ALA A 27 2.10 19.21 6.23
N ALA A 28 1.85 19.74 7.43
CA ALA A 28 1.97 19.00 8.68
C ALA A 28 0.86 17.94 8.83
N PHE A 29 -0.37 18.24 8.41
CA PHE A 29 -1.49 17.28 8.44
C PHE A 29 -1.27 16.13 7.44
N CYS A 30 -0.82 16.45 6.22
CA CYS A 30 -0.41 15.45 5.22
C CYS A 30 0.80 14.64 5.69
N GLY A 31 1.80 15.30 6.29
CA GLY A 31 2.99 14.65 6.84
C GLY A 31 2.67 13.70 8.00
N PHE A 32 1.77 14.09 8.90
CA PHE A 32 1.35 13.26 10.04
C PHE A 32 0.60 12.01 9.59
N GLY A 33 -0.29 12.12 8.61
CA GLY A 33 -0.97 10.98 7.99
C GLY A 33 0.01 9.98 7.38
N TYR A 34 1.00 10.47 6.63
CA TYR A 34 2.05 9.66 6.01
C TYR A 34 2.96 8.97 7.03
N ILE A 35 3.39 9.69 8.08
CA ILE A 35 4.26 9.13 9.14
C ILE A 35 3.52 8.04 9.92
N SER A 36 2.26 8.27 10.29
CA SER A 36 1.45 7.30 11.03
C SER A 36 1.28 5.98 10.28
N GLN A 37 1.15 6.01 8.94
CA GLN A 37 0.96 4.82 8.12
C GLN A 37 2.24 3.99 7.95
N ARG A 38 3.40 4.64 7.83
CA ARG A 38 4.68 3.91 7.76
C ARG A 38 4.97 3.17 9.06
N MET A 39 4.53 3.72 10.19
CA MET A 39 4.69 3.06 11.49
C MET A 39 3.85 1.78 11.59
N THR A 40 2.58 1.80 11.17
CA THR A 40 1.72 0.60 11.24
C THR A 40 2.22 -0.53 10.33
N ALA A 41 2.68 -0.23 9.12
CA ALA A 41 3.27 -1.25 8.24
C ALA A 41 4.55 -1.88 8.83
N SER A 42 5.41 -1.07 9.47
CA SER A 42 6.63 -1.58 10.13
C SER A 42 6.31 -2.44 11.34
N GLU A 43 5.27 -2.09 12.11
CA GLU A 43 4.79 -2.91 13.22
C GLU A 43 4.19 -4.22 12.72
N GLY A 44 3.44 -4.19 11.62
CA GLY A 44 2.92 -5.39 10.96
C GLY A 44 4.01 -6.39 10.58
N ILE A 45 5.10 -5.93 9.96
CA ILE A 45 6.25 -6.78 9.62
C ILE A 45 6.88 -7.37 10.88
N THR A 46 6.99 -6.58 11.95
CA THR A 46 7.51 -7.07 13.23
C THR A 46 6.63 -8.19 13.81
N TYR A 47 5.31 -8.10 13.64
CA TYR A 47 4.39 -9.17 14.04
C TYR A 47 4.49 -10.42 13.14
N LEU A 48 4.74 -10.26 11.84
CA LEU A 48 5.06 -11.38 10.94
C LEU A 48 6.31 -12.13 11.41
N ASP A 49 7.39 -11.42 11.73
CA ASP A 49 8.65 -12.00 12.22
C ASP A 49 8.44 -12.80 13.52
N LYS A 50 7.53 -12.32 14.38
CA LYS A 50 7.13 -12.98 15.63
C LYS A 50 6.10 -14.11 15.43
N LYS A 51 5.65 -14.33 14.19
CA LYS A 51 4.57 -15.27 13.84
C LYS A 51 3.22 -14.95 14.50
N GLU A 52 3.02 -13.70 14.89
CA GLU A 52 1.77 -13.18 15.44
C GLU A 52 0.85 -12.71 14.30
N TYR A 53 0.48 -13.63 13.40
CA TYR A 53 -0.11 -13.31 12.11
C TYR A 53 -1.43 -12.53 12.19
N GLN A 54 -2.28 -12.81 13.18
CA GLN A 54 -3.52 -12.05 13.39
C GLN A 54 -3.25 -10.57 13.66
N LYS A 55 -2.25 -10.25 14.51
CA LYS A 55 -1.89 -8.87 14.80
C LYS A 55 -1.22 -8.20 13.60
N ALA A 56 -0.41 -8.96 12.85
CA ALA A 56 0.18 -8.48 11.61
C ALA A 56 -0.92 -8.05 10.62
N TYR A 57 -1.91 -8.93 10.39
CA TYR A 57 -3.06 -8.66 9.56
C TYR A 57 -3.81 -7.39 9.99
N GLU A 58 -4.14 -7.24 11.28
CA GLU A 58 -4.82 -6.04 11.81
C GLU A 58 -4.04 -4.74 11.53
N GLN A 59 -2.71 -4.78 11.60
CA GLN A 59 -1.89 -3.61 11.26
C GLN A 59 -1.88 -3.32 9.76
N PHE A 60 -1.84 -4.34 8.90
CA PHE A 60 -1.86 -4.17 7.45
C PHE A 60 -3.22 -3.74 6.93
N ASP A 61 -4.31 -4.36 7.39
CA ASP A 61 -5.69 -3.99 7.07
C ASP A 61 -5.96 -2.52 7.44
N HIS A 62 -5.53 -2.10 8.64
CA HIS A 62 -5.62 -0.70 9.05
C HIS A 62 -4.74 0.23 8.21
N ALA A 63 -3.54 -0.22 7.79
CA ALA A 63 -2.65 0.56 6.93
C ALA A 63 -3.18 0.69 5.48
N ALA A 64 -3.85 -0.35 4.98
CA ALA A 64 -4.46 -0.41 3.65
C ALA A 64 -5.75 0.42 3.59
N GLY A 65 -6.62 0.31 4.60
CA GLY A 65 -7.90 1.02 4.69
C GLY A 65 -7.75 2.55 4.83
N LYS A 66 -6.59 3.04 5.28
CA LYS A 66 -6.30 4.48 5.39
C LYS A 66 -5.92 5.12 4.05
N PHE A 67 -5.67 4.32 3.01
CA PHE A 67 -5.23 4.81 1.71
C PHE A 67 -6.40 5.20 0.79
N THR A 68 -6.64 6.51 0.76
CA THR A 68 -6.97 7.34 -0.41
C THR A 68 -6.78 6.70 -1.80
N LEU A 69 -7.69 7.06 -2.72
CA LEU A 69 -7.86 6.84 -4.19
C LEU A 69 -6.66 6.47 -5.12
N ILE A 70 -5.43 6.30 -4.65
CA ILE A 70 -4.22 6.11 -5.46
C ILE A 70 -3.54 4.78 -5.11
N PHE A 71 -3.39 3.88 -6.09
CA PHE A 71 -2.65 2.62 -5.92
C PHE A 71 -1.14 2.84 -6.04
N THR A 72 -0.47 3.10 -4.91
CA THR A 72 0.99 3.39 -4.86
C THR A 72 1.82 2.14 -4.61
N LYS A 73 3.14 2.20 -4.87
CA LYS A 73 4.09 1.13 -4.50
C LYS A 73 3.98 0.73 -3.03
N GLN A 74 3.82 1.71 -2.14
CA GLN A 74 3.67 1.43 -0.71
C GLN A 74 2.39 0.65 -0.40
N LYS A 75 1.27 0.97 -1.06
CA LYS A 75 0.02 0.21 -0.92
C LYS A 75 0.22 -1.23 -1.39
N LYS A 76 0.91 -1.43 -2.53
CA LYS A 76 1.26 -2.76 -3.04
C LYS A 76 2.04 -3.59 -2.02
N ASP A 77 3.10 -3.01 -1.45
CA ASP A 77 3.91 -3.68 -0.43
C ASP A 77 3.07 -4.07 0.80
N VAL A 78 2.19 -3.19 1.27
CA VAL A 78 1.27 -3.49 2.39
C VAL A 78 0.33 -4.65 2.06
N LEU A 79 -0.29 -4.64 0.87
CA LEU A 79 -1.18 -5.71 0.43
C LEU A 79 -0.45 -7.06 0.30
N PHE A 80 0.81 -7.07 -0.15
CA PHE A 80 1.62 -8.30 -0.17
C PHE A 80 1.77 -8.89 1.23
N TYR A 81 2.13 -8.07 2.22
CA TYR A 81 2.26 -8.53 3.60
C TYR A 81 0.93 -8.91 4.26
N GLU A 82 -0.16 -8.23 3.88
CA GLU A 82 -1.51 -8.59 4.31
C GLU A 82 -1.91 -9.97 3.79
N GLY A 83 -1.71 -10.21 2.48
CA GLY A 83 -1.91 -11.50 1.84
C GLY A 83 -1.05 -12.60 2.45
N GLU A 84 0.20 -12.29 2.79
CA GLU A 84 1.10 -13.22 3.48
C GLU A 84 0.59 -13.56 4.89
N ALA A 85 0.18 -12.56 5.69
CA ALA A 85 -0.39 -12.79 7.01
C ALA A 85 -1.62 -13.70 6.94
N LEU A 86 -2.53 -13.44 5.99
CA LEU A 86 -3.71 -14.26 5.74
C LEU A 86 -3.34 -15.69 5.30
N TYR A 87 -2.34 -15.84 4.44
CA TYR A 87 -1.83 -17.15 4.03
C TYR A 87 -1.30 -17.93 5.23
N GLN A 88 -0.49 -17.31 6.09
CA GLN A 88 0.07 -17.95 7.29
C GLN A 88 -1.01 -18.33 8.31
N MET A 89 -2.14 -17.63 8.33
CA MET A 89 -3.32 -17.98 9.13
C MET A 89 -4.16 -19.11 8.53
N GLY A 90 -3.87 -19.55 7.29
CA GLY A 90 -4.69 -20.52 6.56
C GLY A 90 -5.95 -19.91 5.92
N GLU A 91 -6.10 -18.59 5.97
CA GLU A 91 -7.21 -17.82 5.38
C GLU A 91 -6.98 -17.61 3.87
N TYR A 92 -6.71 -18.71 3.15
CA TYR A 92 -6.30 -18.69 1.75
C TYR A 92 -7.32 -18.02 0.82
N GLY A 93 -8.61 -18.05 1.18
CA GLY A 93 -9.67 -17.39 0.39
C GLY A 93 -9.51 -15.87 0.39
N LYS A 94 -9.29 -15.28 1.57
CA LYS A 94 -9.06 -13.84 1.71
C LYS A 94 -7.73 -13.42 1.10
N ALA A 95 -6.69 -14.24 1.26
CA ALA A 95 -5.40 -13.99 0.62
C ALA A 95 -5.53 -13.92 -0.92
N ILE A 96 -6.36 -14.80 -1.53
CA ILE A 96 -6.64 -14.76 -2.98
C ILE A 96 -7.30 -13.43 -3.36
N GLU A 97 -8.26 -12.92 -2.59
CA GLU A 97 -8.92 -11.63 -2.87
C GLU A 97 -7.91 -10.47 -2.87
N ILE A 98 -6.96 -10.47 -1.93
CA ILE A 98 -5.88 -9.47 -1.89
C ILE A 98 -4.95 -9.59 -3.10
N TYR A 99 -4.58 -10.82 -3.49
CA TYR A 99 -3.74 -11.04 -4.67
C TYR A 99 -4.46 -10.71 -5.97
N ASP A 100 -5.78 -10.90 -6.04
CA ASP A 100 -6.59 -10.44 -7.18
C ASP A 100 -6.55 -8.92 -7.30
N GLU A 101 -6.67 -8.16 -6.20
CA GLU A 101 -6.51 -6.70 -6.23
C GLU A 101 -5.12 -6.29 -6.74
N LEU A 102 -4.07 -7.00 -6.35
CA LEU A 102 -2.70 -6.74 -6.81
C LEU A 102 -2.53 -7.01 -8.32
N ILE A 103 -3.08 -8.12 -8.81
CA ILE A 103 -3.09 -8.49 -10.23
C ILE A 103 -3.80 -7.41 -11.06
N ASP A 104 -4.99 -6.98 -10.62
CA ASP A 104 -5.78 -5.93 -11.31
C ASP A 104 -5.02 -4.61 -11.45
N HIS A 105 -3.99 -4.39 -10.63
CA HIS A 105 -3.11 -3.22 -10.66
C HIS A 105 -1.69 -3.52 -11.17
N GLY A 106 -1.54 -4.61 -11.94
CA GLY A 106 -0.35 -4.95 -12.70
C GLY A 106 0.81 -5.49 -11.87
N GLU A 107 0.56 -6.09 -10.70
CA GLU A 107 1.58 -6.83 -9.96
C GLU A 107 1.64 -8.29 -10.40
N SER A 108 2.53 -8.57 -11.36
CA SER A 108 2.84 -9.90 -11.88
C SER A 108 3.16 -10.95 -10.79
N ARG A 109 3.90 -10.56 -9.75
CA ARG A 109 4.27 -11.45 -8.64
C ARG A 109 3.06 -11.99 -7.87
N ALA A 110 1.90 -11.34 -7.95
CA ALA A 110 0.70 -11.79 -7.26
C ALA A 110 0.06 -13.04 -7.92
N TYR A 111 0.38 -13.35 -9.19
CA TYR A 111 -0.07 -14.59 -9.84
C TYR A 111 0.47 -15.84 -9.13
N SER A 112 1.77 -15.89 -8.86
CA SER A 112 2.39 -17.04 -8.18
C SER A 112 1.90 -17.19 -6.74
N LEU A 113 1.71 -16.07 -6.01
CA LEU A 113 1.14 -16.08 -4.66
C LEU A 113 -0.32 -16.56 -4.64
N LYS A 114 -1.16 -16.09 -5.57
CA LYS A 114 -2.52 -16.59 -5.75
C LYS A 114 -2.54 -18.09 -6.07
N ALA A 115 -1.65 -18.54 -6.96
CA ALA A 115 -1.51 -19.96 -7.30
C ALA A 115 -1.11 -20.81 -6.08
N TYR A 116 -0.21 -20.32 -5.22
CA TYR A 116 0.12 -20.98 -3.95
C TYR A 116 -1.09 -21.11 -3.03
N CYS A 117 -1.88 -20.06 -2.85
CA CYS A 117 -3.12 -20.14 -2.06
C CYS A 117 -4.10 -21.18 -2.61
N LEU A 118 -4.28 -21.23 -3.94
CA LEU A 118 -5.14 -22.21 -4.60
C LEU A 118 -4.59 -23.64 -4.42
N ALA A 119 -3.28 -23.83 -4.48
CA ALA A 119 -2.64 -25.11 -4.23
C ALA A 119 -2.85 -25.59 -2.79
N GLN A 120 -2.77 -24.70 -1.80
CA GLN A 120 -3.08 -25.04 -0.40
C GLN A 120 -4.55 -25.42 -0.20
N GLN A 121 -5.46 -24.85 -0.99
CA GLN A 121 -6.85 -25.28 -1.06
C GLN A 121 -7.07 -26.56 -1.88
N LYS A 122 -6.01 -27.24 -2.34
CA LYS A 122 -6.03 -28.43 -3.22
C LYS A 122 -6.69 -28.18 -4.59
N LYS A 123 -6.78 -26.93 -5.03
CA LYS A 123 -7.34 -26.52 -6.33
C LYS A 123 -6.22 -26.42 -7.37
N LEU A 124 -5.49 -27.51 -7.57
CA LEU A 124 -4.27 -27.54 -8.40
C LEU A 124 -4.49 -27.09 -9.84
N ASN A 125 -5.59 -27.52 -10.49
CA ASN A 125 -5.88 -27.10 -11.86
C ASN A 125 -6.05 -25.57 -11.95
N LYS A 126 -6.74 -24.96 -10.98
CA LYS A 126 -6.90 -23.50 -10.94
C LYS A 126 -5.58 -22.78 -10.66
N ALA A 127 -4.70 -23.37 -9.86
CA ALA A 127 -3.38 -22.81 -9.62
C ALA A 127 -2.54 -22.79 -10.91
N ILE A 128 -2.58 -23.88 -11.68
CA ILE A 128 -1.93 -23.95 -13.00
C ILE A 128 -2.53 -22.91 -13.95
N ASP A 129 -3.86 -22.82 -14.03
CA ASP A 129 -4.54 -21.83 -14.89
C ASP A 129 -4.09 -20.39 -14.57
N VAL A 130 -3.90 -20.07 -13.28
CA VAL A 130 -3.42 -18.75 -12.84
C VAL A 130 -1.95 -18.53 -13.22
N CYS A 131 -1.07 -19.52 -13.05
CA CYS A 131 0.32 -19.42 -13.49
C CYS A 131 0.41 -19.24 -15.02
N ASP A 132 -0.34 -20.04 -15.79
CA ASP A 132 -0.39 -19.94 -17.25
C ASP A 132 -0.91 -18.57 -17.70
N GLN A 133 -1.91 -18.02 -16.99
CA GLN A 133 -2.38 -16.67 -17.21
C GLN A 133 -1.29 -15.63 -16.97
N GLY A 134 -0.59 -15.70 -15.83
CA GLY A 134 0.49 -14.78 -15.50
C GLY A 134 1.62 -14.81 -16.54
N ILE A 135 2.08 -16.01 -16.94
CA ILE A 135 3.13 -16.18 -17.96
C ILE A 135 2.70 -15.57 -19.29
N LYS A 136 1.41 -15.72 -19.65
CA LYS A 136 0.88 -15.15 -20.91
C LYS A 136 0.81 -13.63 -20.88
N GLU A 137 0.43 -13.04 -19.74
CA GLU A 137 0.28 -11.59 -19.59
C GLU A 137 1.63 -10.88 -19.38
N HIS A 138 2.58 -11.57 -18.75
CA HIS A 138 3.90 -11.05 -18.39
C HIS A 138 5.01 -12.05 -18.79
N PRO A 139 5.26 -12.26 -20.09
CA PRO A 139 6.15 -13.31 -20.59
C PRO A 139 7.63 -13.11 -20.24
N ASP A 140 8.03 -11.88 -19.92
CA ASP A 140 9.41 -11.52 -19.57
C ASP A 140 9.65 -11.49 -18.05
N ASP A 141 8.61 -11.74 -17.24
CA ASP A 141 8.68 -11.62 -15.78
C ASP A 141 8.86 -13.01 -15.15
N GLY A 142 10.10 -13.31 -14.74
CA GLY A 142 10.49 -14.64 -14.26
C GLY A 142 10.03 -15.00 -12.84
N GLU A 143 9.24 -14.13 -12.19
CA GLU A 143 8.74 -14.32 -10.83
C GLU A 143 7.31 -14.91 -10.77
N ILE A 144 6.78 -15.36 -11.92
CA ILE A 144 5.45 -15.98 -12.08
C ILE A 144 5.52 -17.52 -12.03
#